data_AF-A0A0F8YEH1-F1
#
_entry.id   AF-A0A0F8YEH1-F1
#
_cell.length_a   1.000
_cell.length_b   1.000
_cell.length_c   1.000
_cell.angle_alpha   90.00
_cell.angle_beta   90.00
_cell.angle_gamma   90.00
#
_symmetry.space_group_name_H-M   'P 1'
#
loop_
_entity.id
_entity.type
_entity.pdbx_description
1 polymer ?
#
loop_
_entity_poly.entity_id
_entity_poly.type
_entity_poly.pdbx_seq_one_letter_code
_entity_poly.pdbx_strand_id
1 'polypeptide(L)' 'MDFLKDVNHGHPPDLTGQDIVVIGAGNAGMDICAQAFVCGAKSVIAVDIQPPASFGVEREAAEALGTKVLWPKVT' A
#
# COMPACT_ATOMS: atom_id res chain seq x y z
N MET A 1 4.04 2.84 12.72
CA MET A 1 3.66 1.75 11.79
C MET A 1 2.76 0.82 12.56
N ASP A 2 1.52 1.24 12.75
CA ASP A 2 0.60 0.53 13.62
C ASP A 2 -0.25 -0.44 12.79
N PHE A 3 -0.63 -0.04 11.58
CA PHE A 3 -1.30 -0.92 10.60
C PHE A 3 -0.61 -2.28 10.39
N LEU A 4 0.67 -2.31 10.00
CA LEU A 4 1.38 -3.57 9.77
C LEU A 4 1.54 -4.38 11.06
N LYS A 5 1.70 -3.72 12.21
CA LYS A 5 1.76 -4.40 13.50
C LYS A 5 0.42 -5.05 13.85
N ASP A 6 -0.68 -4.34 13.64
CA ASP A 6 -2.02 -4.82 13.91
C ASP A 6 -2.37 -6.01 13.01
N VAL A 7 -2.07 -5.92 11.71
CA VAL A 7 -2.19 -7.04 10.77
C VAL A 7 -1.36 -8.24 11.24
N ASN A 8 -0.09 -8.04 11.58
CA ASN A 8 0.81 -9.12 12.03
C ASN A 8 0.40 -9.73 13.39
N HIS A 9 -0.23 -8.95 14.26
CA HIS A 9 -0.77 -9.42 15.53
C HIS A 9 -2.15 -10.09 15.40
N GLY A 10 -2.68 -10.25 14.19
CA GLY A 10 -3.97 -10.89 13.95
C GLY A 10 -5.18 -9.99 14.21
N HIS A 11 -4.96 -8.67 14.25
CA HIS A 11 -6.00 -7.64 14.36
C HIS A 11 -6.07 -6.77 13.10
N PRO A 12 -6.27 -7.34 11.89
CA PRO A 12 -6.35 -6.55 10.68
C PRO A 12 -7.60 -5.65 10.72
N PRO A 13 -7.50 -4.39 10.28
CA PRO A 13 -8.68 -3.54 10.13
C PRO A 13 -9.56 -4.05 8.98
N ASP A 14 -10.87 -3.84 9.08
CA ASP A 14 -11.79 -4.10 7.97
C ASP A 14 -11.77 -2.93 6.98
N LEU A 15 -11.18 -3.16 5.81
CA LEU A 15 -11.11 -2.18 4.71
C LEU A 15 -12.11 -2.49 3.59
N THR A 16 -13.07 -3.40 3.83
CA THR A 16 -14.01 -3.86 2.81
C THR A 16 -14.70 -2.69 2.11
N GLY A 17 -14.50 -2.59 0.79
CA GLY A 17 -15.16 -1.57 -0.04
C GLY A 17 -14.52 -0.18 0.01
N GLN A 18 -13.45 0.02 0.79
CA GLN A 18 -12.80 1.32 0.96
C GLN A 18 -11.75 1.60 -0.13
N ASP A 19 -11.63 2.86 -0.51
CA ASP A 19 -10.57 3.36 -1.38
C ASP A 19 -9.42 3.89 -0.51
N ILE A 20 -8.23 3.29 -0.63
CA ILE A 20 -7.10 3.52 0.26
C ILE A 20 -6.00 4.30 -0.45
N VAL A 21 -5.46 5.30 0.24
CA VAL A 21 -4.31 6.07 -0.21
C VAL A 21 -3.16 5.89 0.78
N VAL A 22 -2.01 5.43 0.28
CA VAL A 22 -0.78 5.26 1.05
C VAL A 22 0.19 6.37 0.66
N ILE A 23 0.66 7.14 1.64
CA ILE A 23 1.65 8.20 1.43
C ILE A 23 3.05 7.61 1.64
N GLY A 24 3.84 7.59 0.57
CA GLY A 24 5.16 6.97 0.48
C GLY A 24 5.14 5.69 -0.35
N ALA A 25 5.98 5.65 -1.39
CA ALA A 25 6.16 4.52 -2.30
C ALA A 25 7.52 3.83 -2.11
N GLY A 26 7.96 3.70 -0.86
CA GLY A 26 9.08 2.84 -0.46
C GLY A 26 8.62 1.40 -0.20
N ASN A 27 9.58 0.52 0.06
CA ASN A 27 9.39 -0.89 0.41
C ASN A 27 8.24 -1.15 1.40
N ALA A 28 8.30 -0.50 2.58
CA ALA A 28 7.23 -0.61 3.57
C ALA A 28 5.88 -0.05 3.09
N GLY A 29 5.88 0.96 2.21
CA GLY A 29 4.65 1.49 1.62
C GLY A 29 3.98 0.48 0.69
N MET A 30 4.77 -0.27 -0.09
CA MET A 30 4.26 -1.35 -0.93
C MET A 30 3.70 -2.51 -0.10
N ASP A 31 4.35 -2.87 1.01
CA ASP A 31 3.84 -3.90 1.93
C ASP A 31 2.48 -3.48 2.53
N ILE A 32 2.35 -2.22 2.96
CA ILE A 32 1.06 -1.66 3.39
C ILE A 32 0.01 -1.75 2.27
N CYS A 33 0.39 -1.46 1.03
CA CYS A 33 -0.55 -1.51 -0.09
C CYS A 33 -1.05 -2.95 -0.35
N ALA A 34 -0.14 -3.92 -0.35
CA ALA A 34 -0.49 -5.34 -0.51
C ALA A 34 -1.43 -5.79 0.62
N GLN A 35 -1.08 -5.47 1.87
CA GLN A 35 -1.90 -5.83 3.03
C GLN A 35 -3.26 -5.12 3.06
N ALA A 36 -3.37 -3.90 2.52
CA ALA A 36 -4.65 -3.23 2.40
C ALA A 36 -5.63 -4.01 1.51
N PHE A 37 -5.17 -4.59 0.40
CA PHE A 37 -6.00 -5.48 -0.43
C PHE A 37 -6.40 -6.75 0.31
N VAL A 38 -5.49 -7.38 1.06
CA VAL A 38 -5.80 -8.54 1.91
C VAL A 38 -6.88 -8.20 2.95
N CYS A 39 -6.88 -6.96 3.44
CA CYS A 39 -7.89 -6.43 4.37
C CYS A 39 -9.22 -6.02 3.69
N GLY A 40 -9.40 -6.27 2.39
CA GLY A 40 -10.66 -6.04 1.67
C GLY A 40 -10.78 -4.69 0.95
N ALA A 41 -9.70 -3.91 0.87
CA ALA A 41 -9.71 -2.63 0.15
C ALA A 41 -10.21 -2.81 -1.29
N LYS A 42 -11.06 -1.88 -1.73
CA LYS A 42 -11.59 -1.84 -3.09
C LYS A 42 -10.54 -1.32 -4.08
N SER A 43 -9.80 -0.31 -3.69
CA SER A 43 -8.69 0.23 -4.47
C SER A 43 -7.59 0.74 -3.56
N VAL A 44 -6.34 0.66 -4.03
CA VAL A 44 -5.17 1.13 -3.28
C VAL A 44 -4.26 1.93 -4.20
N ILE A 45 -3.89 3.13 -3.76
CA ILE A 45 -2.99 4.02 -4.49
C ILE A 45 -1.86 4.45 -3.56
N ALA A 46 -0.62 4.17 -3.96
CA ALA A 46 0.56 4.76 -3.35
C ALA A 46 0.88 6.10 -4.01
N VAL A 47 1.10 7.14 -3.22
CA VAL A 47 1.50 8.48 -3.69
C VAL A 47 2.86 8.85 -3.14
N ASP A 48 3.70 9.39 -4.01
CA ASP A 48 5.02 9.88 -3.61
C ASP A 48 5.38 11.16 -4.39
N ILE A 49 6.19 12.01 -3.75
CA ILE A 49 6.77 13.19 -4.36
C ILE A 49 8.05 12.86 -5.16
N GLN A 50 8.70 11.75 -4.81
CA GLN A 50 9.93 11.26 -5.44
C GLN A 50 9.65 9.98 -6.25
N PRO A 51 10.55 9.59 -7.17
CA PRO A 51 10.48 8.28 -7.79
C PRO A 51 10.38 7.18 -6.73
N PRO A 52 9.53 6.14 -6.91
CA PRO A 52 9.31 5.10 -5.92
C PRO A 52 10.63 4.45 -5.55
N ALA A 53 10.96 4.52 -4.26
CA ALA A 53 12.14 3.86 -3.72
C ALA A 53 11.92 2.34 -3.57
N SER A 54 10.69 1.85 -3.75
CA SER A 54 10.35 0.44 -3.69
C SER A 54 10.88 -0.36 -4.88
N PHE A 55 11.44 -1.53 -4.62
CA PHE A 55 11.94 -2.45 -5.65
C PHE A 55 11.70 -3.91 -5.27
N GLY A 56 11.79 -4.80 -6.28
CA GLY A 56 11.69 -6.24 -6.08
C GLY A 56 10.33 -6.71 -5.59
N VAL A 57 10.36 -7.75 -4.74
CA VAL A 57 9.18 -8.58 -4.39
C VAL A 57 8.03 -7.78 -3.80
N GLU A 58 8.30 -6.81 -2.92
CA GLU A 58 7.24 -6.04 -2.26
C GLU A 58 6.47 -5.18 -3.26
N ARG A 59 7.19 -4.55 -4.19
CA ARG A 59 6.58 -3.77 -5.27
C ARG A 59 5.79 -4.66 -6.23
N GLU A 60 6.38 -5.77 -6.65
CA GLU A 60 5.73 -6.73 -7.54
C GLU A 60 4.44 -7.30 -6.94
N ALA A 61 4.47 -7.64 -5.64
CA ALA A 61 3.28 -8.12 -4.93
C ALA A 61 2.18 -7.05 -4.86
N ALA A 62 2.53 -5.82 -4.52
CA ALA A 62 1.58 -4.72 -4.45
C ALA A 62 0.96 -4.42 -5.83
N GLU A 63 1.78 -4.34 -6.88
CA GLU A 63 1.31 -4.09 -8.25
C GLU A 63 0.47 -5.26 -8.78
N ALA A 64 0.83 -6.51 -8.48
CA ALA A 64 0.05 -7.69 -8.87
C ALA A 64 -1.35 -7.73 -8.24
N LEU A 65 -1.50 -7.17 -7.03
CA LEU A 65 -2.80 -7.00 -6.37
C LEU A 65 -3.61 -5.80 -6.92
N GLY A 66 -3.00 -4.96 -7.76
CA GLY A 66 -3.65 -3.81 -8.40
C GLY A 66 -3.29 -2.45 -7.81
N THR A 67 -2.24 -2.38 -6.99
CA THR A 67 -1.75 -1.09 -6.44
C THR A 67 -1.30 -0.20 -7.58
N LYS A 68 -1.74 1.06 -7.57
CA LYS A 68 -1.23 2.09 -8.49
C LYS A 68 -0.25 2.99 -7.76
N VAL A 69 0.87 3.30 -8.40
CA VAL A 69 1.86 4.25 -7.84
C VAL A 69 1.81 5.55 -8.62
N LEU A 70 1.47 6.64 -7.94
CA LEU A 70 1.37 7.99 -8.51
C LEU A 70 2.57 8.83 -8.05
N TRP A 71 3.42 9.17 -9.01
CA TRP A 71 4.57 10.05 -8.82
C TRP A 71 4.96 10.74 -10.16
N PRO A 72 5.60 11.92 -10.14
CA PRO A 72 5.71 12.81 -9.00
C PRO A 72 4.33 13.44 -8.72
N LYS A 73 3.79 13.26 -7.51
CA LYS A 73 2.54 13.93 -7.12
C LYS A 73 2.88 15.25 -6.43
N VAL A 74 2.96 16.30 -7.23
CA VAL A 74 3.03 17.70 -6.76
C VAL A 74 1.66 18.35 -6.94
N THR A 75 1.22 19.17 -5.97
CA THR A 75 0.00 19.98 -6.06
C THR A 75 0.22 21.29 -5.34
#